data_AF-A0A6P1JD41-F1
#
_entry.id   AF-A0A6P1JD41-F1
#
_cell.length_a   1.000
_cell.length_b   1.000
_cell.length_c   1.000
_cell.angle_alpha   90.00
_cell.angle_beta   90.00
_cell.angle_gamma   90.00
#
_symmetry.space_group_name_H-M   'P 1'
#
loop_
_entity.id
_entity.type
_entity.pdbx_description
1 polymer ?
#
loop_
_entity_poly.entity_id
_entity_poly.type
_entity_poly.pdbx_seq_one_letter_code
_entity_poly.pdbx_strand_id
1 'polypeptide(L)'
;MTDETNETSPSSPDSREGDGAREDTAAVLAAWWDELSAALGLADVPVERDALLSLAGDAAHGVVRPAAPLTTFLAGYAAGLQGGDRAAIDAAVRTSLETIRMRTHES
;
A
#
# COMPACT_ATOMS: atom_id res chain seq x y z
N MET A 1 8.84 -31.09 53.37
CA MET A 1 7.76 -30.14 53.04
C MET A 1 8.28 -29.33 51.87
N THR A 2 7.90 -29.72 50.65
CA THR A 2 8.35 -29.10 49.40
C THR A 2 7.58 -27.79 49.20
N ASP A 3 8.29 -26.68 49.08
CA ASP A 3 7.70 -25.41 48.66
C ASP A 3 8.05 -25.21 47.17
N GLU A 4 7.19 -25.73 46.30
CA GLU A 4 7.10 -25.32 44.90
C GLU A 4 6.16 -24.12 44.85
N THR A 5 6.70 -22.92 44.66
CA THR A 5 5.90 -21.77 44.24
C THR A 5 6.12 -21.55 42.74
N ASN A 6 5.14 -22.09 42.02
CA ASN A 6 4.85 -21.96 40.60
C ASN A 6 4.99 -20.51 40.09
N GLU A 7 5.93 -20.30 39.15
CA GLU A 7 6.02 -19.09 38.35
C GLU A 7 4.75 -18.95 37.49
N THR A 8 3.87 -18.03 37.86
CA THR A 8 2.82 -17.57 36.94
C THR A 8 3.37 -16.37 36.18
N SER A 9 3.94 -16.61 35.00
CA SER A 9 4.18 -15.56 34.02
C SER A 9 2.84 -14.91 33.65
N PRO A 10 2.70 -13.58 33.67
CA PRO A 10 1.50 -12.94 33.16
C PRO A 10 1.47 -13.08 31.63
N SER A 11 0.36 -13.61 31.11
CA SER A 11 0.05 -13.62 29.67
C SER A 11 0.11 -12.20 29.11
N SER A 12 0.79 -12.04 27.97
CA SER A 12 0.92 -10.77 27.25
C SER A 12 -0.44 -10.15 26.94
N PRO A 13 -0.61 -8.82 27.10
CA PRO A 13 -1.82 -8.15 26.72
C PRO A 13 -1.85 -7.87 25.22
N ASP A 14 -3.03 -8.11 24.66
CA ASP A 14 -3.70 -7.38 23.58
C ASP A 14 -3.09 -7.39 22.16
N SER A 15 -3.63 -8.28 21.32
CA SER A 15 -3.51 -8.23 19.86
C SER A 15 -4.81 -7.74 19.18
N ARG A 16 -5.85 -7.36 19.94
CA ARG A 16 -7.17 -7.00 19.41
C ARG A 16 -7.29 -5.50 19.10
N GLU A 17 -6.66 -4.62 19.88
CA GLU A 17 -6.67 -3.17 19.60
C GLU A 17 -5.98 -2.79 18.27
N GLY A 18 -4.91 -3.50 17.91
CA GLY A 18 -4.18 -3.26 16.66
C GLY A 18 -4.91 -3.73 15.39
N ASP A 19 -5.94 -4.57 15.53
CA ASP A 19 -6.73 -5.08 14.41
C ASP A 19 -7.84 -4.11 14.01
N GLY A 20 -8.55 -3.57 15.00
CA GLY A 20 -9.59 -2.56 14.79
C GLY A 20 -9.05 -1.29 14.12
N ALA A 21 -7.91 -0.76 14.57
CA ALA A 21 -7.32 0.45 13.98
C ALA A 21 -6.89 0.27 12.50
N ARG A 22 -6.47 -0.94 12.11
CA ARG A 22 -6.14 -1.27 10.71
C ARG A 22 -7.39 -1.39 9.85
N GLU A 23 -8.44 -2.01 10.40
CA GLU A 23 -9.74 -2.13 9.74
C GLU A 23 -10.39 -0.74 9.54
N ASP A 24 -10.31 0.13 10.54
CA ASP A 24 -10.73 1.54 10.45
C ASP A 24 -9.98 2.28 9.33
N THR A 25 -8.66 2.10 9.24
CA THR A 25 -7.86 2.73 8.19
C THR A 25 -8.24 2.23 6.80
N ALA A 26 -8.45 0.92 6.64
CA ALA A 26 -8.88 0.34 5.37
C ALA A 26 -10.27 0.83 4.94
N ALA A 27 -11.20 0.98 5.89
CA ALA A 27 -12.52 1.54 5.65
C ALA A 27 -12.45 3.02 5.22
N VAL A 28 -11.63 3.83 5.90
CA VAL A 28 -11.40 5.24 5.51
C VAL A 28 -10.82 5.34 4.11
N LEU A 29 -9.84 4.50 3.75
CA LEU A 29 -9.24 4.49 2.41
C LEU A 29 -10.21 4.01 1.33
N ALA A 30 -11.12 3.08 1.65
CA ALA A 30 -12.19 2.66 0.73
C ALA A 30 -13.14 3.81 0.43
N ALA A 31 -13.69 4.43 1.47
CA ALA A 31 -14.61 5.55 1.32
C ALA A 31 -13.96 6.72 0.58
N TRP A 32 -12.70 7.03 0.89
CA TRP A 32 -11.96 8.08 0.20
C TRP A 32 -11.69 7.78 -1.27
N TRP A 33 -11.35 6.53 -1.61
CA TRP A 33 -11.17 6.10 -3.00
C TRP A 33 -12.46 6.31 -3.81
N ASP A 34 -13.60 5.92 -3.26
CA ASP A 34 -14.90 6.07 -3.91
C ASP A 34 -15.29 7.54 -4.06
N GLU A 35 -15.14 8.35 -3.00
CA GLU A 35 -15.43 9.79 -3.01
C GLU A 35 -14.58 10.52 -4.05
N LEU A 36 -13.27 10.27 -4.05
CA LEU A 36 -12.34 10.91 -4.96
C LEU A 36 -12.58 10.47 -6.42
N SER A 37 -12.87 9.18 -6.65
CA SER A 37 -13.21 8.67 -7.98
C SER A 37 -14.47 9.32 -8.52
N ALA A 38 -15.50 9.47 -7.68
CA ALA A 38 -16.73 10.17 -8.04
C ALA A 38 -16.47 11.66 -8.34
N ALA A 39 -15.71 12.35 -7.50
CA ALA A 39 -15.39 13.77 -7.67
C ALA A 39 -14.57 14.05 -8.95
N LEU A 40 -13.74 13.10 -9.36
CA LEU A 40 -12.94 13.16 -10.60
C LEU A 40 -13.68 12.64 -11.83
N GLY A 41 -14.90 12.08 -11.67
CA GLY A 41 -15.67 11.51 -12.78
C GLY A 41 -15.10 10.20 -13.33
N LEU A 42 -14.42 9.42 -12.50
CA LEU A 42 -13.83 8.13 -12.88
C LEU A 42 -14.86 7.01 -12.68
N ALA A 43 -15.42 6.50 -13.78
CA ALA A 43 -16.44 5.45 -13.74
C ALA A 43 -15.86 4.02 -13.63
N ASP A 44 -14.73 3.76 -14.28
CA ASP A 44 -14.03 2.48 -14.25
C ASP A 44 -12.53 2.75 -14.20
N VAL A 45 -11.95 2.69 -13.00
CA VAL A 45 -10.51 2.84 -12.80
C VAL A 45 -9.87 1.48 -13.12
N PRO A 46 -9.00 1.36 -14.13
CA PRO A 46 -8.47 0.06 -14.55
C PRO A 46 -7.39 -0.50 -13.61
N VAL A 47 -7.40 -0.10 -12.34
CA VAL A 47 -6.47 -0.55 -11.29
C VAL A 47 -7.20 -0.67 -9.96
N GLU A 48 -6.90 -1.76 -9.25
CA GLU A 48 -7.36 -1.96 -7.88
C GLU A 48 -6.64 -1.03 -6.90
N ARG A 49 -7.39 -0.41 -5.99
CA ARG A 49 -6.84 0.48 -4.94
C ARG A 49 -5.66 -0.15 -4.21
N ASP A 50 -5.79 -1.41 -3.79
CA ASP A 50 -4.77 -2.09 -2.99
C ASP A 50 -3.49 -2.35 -3.80
N ALA A 51 -3.60 -2.58 -5.11
CA ALA A 51 -2.44 -2.68 -5.99
C ALA A 51 -1.69 -1.34 -6.10
N LEU A 52 -2.42 -0.22 -6.19
CA LEU A 52 -1.83 1.12 -6.20
C LEU A 52 -1.16 1.46 -4.86
N LEU A 53 -1.79 1.12 -3.74
CA LEU A 53 -1.22 1.30 -2.40
C LEU A 53 0.00 0.41 -2.17
N SER A 54 0.00 -0.81 -2.70
CA SER A 54 1.17 -1.70 -2.68
C SER A 54 2.35 -1.07 -3.43
N LEU A 55 2.13 -0.52 -4.63
CA LEU A 55 3.17 0.18 -5.38
C LEU A 55 3.74 1.37 -4.62
N ALA A 56 2.89 2.17 -3.98
CA ALA A 56 3.31 3.27 -3.12
C ALA A 56 4.16 2.76 -1.94
N GLY A 57 3.73 1.66 -1.31
CA GLY A 57 4.46 0.98 -0.25
C GLY A 57 5.85 0.54 -0.69
N ASP A 58 5.95 -0.15 -1.82
CA ASP A 58 7.23 -0.60 -2.39
C ASP A 58 8.18 0.57 -2.64
N ALA A 59 7.68 1.68 -3.19
CA ALA A 59 8.46 2.89 -3.39
C ALA A 59 8.93 3.53 -2.07
N ALA A 60 8.04 3.62 -1.07
CA ALA A 60 8.35 4.20 0.22
C ALA A 60 9.43 3.42 0.99
N HIS A 61 9.39 2.08 0.90
CA HIS A 61 10.36 1.20 1.56
C HIS A 61 11.66 1.05 0.77
N GLY A 62 11.57 0.93 -0.55
CA GLY A 62 12.73 0.69 -1.42
C GLY A 62 13.52 1.95 -1.81
N VAL A 63 12.95 3.14 -1.64
CA VAL A 63 13.59 4.42 -1.98
C VAL A 63 13.69 5.33 -0.76
N VAL A 64 12.60 6.01 -0.40
CA VAL A 64 12.37 6.83 0.80
C VAL A 64 10.87 7.15 0.88
N ARG A 65 10.33 7.49 2.06
CA ARG A 65 8.87 7.76 2.22
C ARG A 65 8.28 8.74 1.19
N PRO A 66 8.93 9.86 0.82
CA PRO A 66 8.42 10.76 -0.22
C PRO A 66 8.32 10.16 -1.63
N ALA A 67 8.93 9.01 -1.91
CA ALA A 67 8.88 8.36 -3.21
C ALA A 67 7.50 7.74 -3.54
N ALA A 68 6.69 7.42 -2.52
CA ALA A 68 5.34 6.89 -2.70
C ALA A 68 4.46 7.75 -3.63
N PRO A 69 4.17 9.04 -3.31
CA PRO A 69 3.33 9.87 -4.16
C PRO A 69 3.96 10.18 -5.53
N LEU A 70 5.29 10.30 -5.60
CA LEU A 70 5.99 10.54 -6.88
C LEU A 70 5.82 9.35 -7.83
N THR A 71 5.96 8.13 -7.31
CA THR A 71 5.90 6.91 -8.10
C THR A 71 4.50 6.67 -8.64
N THR A 72 3.47 6.77 -7.78
CA THR A 72 2.08 6.53 -8.22
C THR A 72 1.60 7.60 -9.19
N PHE A 73 1.96 8.87 -8.99
CA PHE A 73 1.64 9.94 -9.93
C PHE A 73 2.28 9.69 -11.31
N LEU A 74 3.59 9.40 -11.36
CA LEU A 74 4.30 9.19 -12.62
C LEU A 74 3.85 7.92 -13.35
N ALA A 75 3.57 6.84 -12.62
CA ALA A 75 3.02 5.62 -13.20
C ALA A 75 1.65 5.89 -13.85
N GLY A 76 0.75 6.57 -13.13
CA GLY A 76 -0.55 6.97 -13.66
C GLY A 76 -0.44 7.91 -14.86
N TYR A 77 0.45 8.90 -14.78
CA TYR A 77 0.69 9.84 -15.88
C TYR A 77 1.21 9.14 -17.14
N ALA A 78 2.19 8.23 -17.00
CA ALA A 78 2.72 7.45 -18.11
C ALA A 78 1.69 6.49 -18.71
N ALA A 79 0.83 5.89 -17.89
CA ALA A 79 -0.27 5.06 -18.36
C ALA A 79 -1.32 5.89 -19.14
N GLY A 80 -1.68 7.08 -18.62
CA GLY A 80 -2.59 8.01 -19.29
C GLY A 80 -2.08 8.47 -20.66
N LEU A 81 -0.77 8.73 -20.79
CA LEU A 81 -0.14 9.02 -22.08
C LEU A 81 -0.22 7.86 -23.08
N GLN A 82 -0.39 6.62 -22.61
CA GLN A 82 -0.47 5.40 -23.40
C GLN A 82 -1.92 4.94 -23.64
N GLY A 83 -2.91 5.80 -23.41
CA GLY A 83 -4.32 5.51 -23.63
C GLY A 83 -5.09 5.13 -22.37
N GLY A 84 -4.42 4.97 -21.23
CA GLY A 84 -5.06 4.79 -19.93
C GLY A 84 -5.78 3.45 -19.74
N ASP A 85 -5.51 2.46 -20.60
CA ASP A 85 -6.10 1.14 -20.46
C ASP A 85 -5.35 0.28 -19.42
N ARG A 86 -5.92 -0.89 -19.13
CA ARG A 86 -5.33 -1.85 -18.17
C ARG A 86 -3.90 -2.25 -18.55
N ALA A 87 -3.62 -2.41 -19.83
CA ALA A 87 -2.29 -2.81 -20.30
C ALA A 87 -1.24 -1.71 -20.09
N ALA A 88 -1.61 -0.45 -20.34
CA ALA A 88 -0.77 0.72 -20.09
C ALA A 88 -0.46 0.87 -18.60
N ILE A 89 -1.45 0.66 -17.73
CA ILE A 89 -1.26 0.64 -16.28
C ILE A 89 -0.31 -0.49 -15.87
N ASP A 90 -0.58 -1.72 -16.28
CA ASP A 90 0.25 -2.88 -15.92
C ASP A 90 1.70 -2.68 -16.38
N ALA A 91 1.91 -2.07 -17.56
CA ALA A 91 3.22 -1.72 -18.06
C ALA A 91 3.92 -0.66 -17.19
N ALA A 92 3.22 0.42 -16.83
CA ALA A 92 3.77 1.46 -15.98
C ALA A 92 4.12 0.94 -14.58
N VAL A 93 3.24 0.15 -13.96
CA VAL A 93 3.47 -0.49 -12.65
C VAL A 93 4.70 -1.39 -12.70
N ARG A 94 4.79 -2.26 -13.71
CA ARG A 94 5.95 -3.16 -13.88
C ARG A 94 7.26 -2.38 -13.99
N THR A 95 7.31 -1.35 -14.83
CA THR A 95 8.51 -0.52 -14.98
C THR A 95 8.88 0.20 -13.68
N SER A 96 7.89 0.71 -12.93
CA SER A 96 8.14 1.30 -11.61
C SER A 96 8.76 0.29 -10.64
N LEU A 97 8.21 -0.93 -10.56
CA LEU A 97 8.73 -1.99 -9.67
C LEU A 97 10.15 -2.44 -10.05
N GLU A 98 10.43 -2.59 -11.35
CA GLU A 98 11.78 -2.91 -11.85
C GLU A 98 12.78 -1.82 -11.44
N THR A 99 12.40 -0.55 -11.58
CA THR A 99 13.24 0.60 -11.21
C THR A 99 13.52 0.64 -9.71
N ILE A 100 12.51 0.39 -8.87
CA ILE A 100 12.66 0.33 -7.41
C ILE A 100 13.64 -0.80 -7.02
N ARG A 101 13.48 -2.00 -7.60
CA ARG A 101 14.34 -3.14 -7.30
C ARG A 101 15.80 -2.90 -7.68
N MET A 102 16.06 -2.33 -8.86
CA MET A 102 17.43 -2.02 -9.29
C MET A 102 18.16 -1.13 -8.28
N ARG A 103 17.46 -0.13 -7.72
CA ARG A 103 18.03 0.75 -6.69
C ARG A 103 18.38 0.02 -5.40
N THR A 104 17.54 -0.92 -4.97
CA THR A 104 17.79 -1.69 -3.73
C THR A 104 18.98 -2.63 -3.83
N HIS A 105 19.40 -3.00 -5.04
CA HIS A 105 20.60 -3.82 -5.25
C HIS A 105 21.90 -3.01 -5.34
N GLU A 106 21.82 -1.70 -5.54
CA GLU A 106 22.98 -0.79 -5.62
C GLU A 106 23.34 -0.12 -4.29
N SER A 107 22.56 -0.36 -3.22
CA SER A 107 22.76 0.19 -1.87
C SER A 107 23.30 -0.86 -0.91
#